data_AF-A0A7X8M798-F1
#
_entry.id   AF-A0A7X8M798-F1
#
_cell.length_a   1.000
_cell.length_b   1.000
_cell.length_c   1.000
_cell.angle_alpha   90.00
_cell.angle_beta   90.00
_cell.angle_gamma   90.00
#
_symmetry.space_group_name_H-M   'P 1'
#
loop_
_entity.id
_entity.type
_entity.pdbx_description
1 polymer ?
#
loop_
_entity_poly.entity_id
_entity_poly.type
_entity_poly.pdbx_seq_one_letter_code
_entity_poly.pdbx_strand_id
1 'polypeptide(L)'
;MAQSAQVDKAARIVFSTNQDLDNLQAGVELQSRRGTALLTPLFCHLGDLDMFDNFQQTLFREPAYSGVHVFNGHQSATKRLYQRWRCEQFFAPEGPVFILFGFGRSARMLIMHILQDPACMSEDEILIVTNRPPVGFDMEQAWHEGCEK
;
A
#
# COMPACT_ATOMS: atom_id res chain seq x y z
N MET A 1 27.04 -13.48 0.71
CA MET A 1 26.36 -13.45 2.03
C MET A 1 25.01 -14.20 2.08
N ALA A 2 24.41 -14.67 0.98
CA ALA A 2 23.11 -15.37 1.02
C ALA A 2 23.16 -16.88 1.36
N GLN A 3 24.32 -17.54 1.33
CA GLN A 3 24.44 -18.99 1.56
C GLN A 3 24.16 -19.43 3.00
N SER A 4 24.24 -18.54 4.01
CA SER A 4 24.02 -18.94 5.41
C SER A 4 22.55 -18.95 5.85
N ALA A 5 21.64 -18.35 5.07
CA ALA A 5 20.26 -18.11 5.51
C ALA A 5 19.24 -19.17 5.06
N GLN A 6 19.66 -20.30 4.48
CA GLN A 6 18.76 -21.33 3.91
C GLN A 6 17.60 -20.73 3.09
N VAL A 7 17.90 -19.69 2.31
CA VAL A 7 16.92 -18.89 1.57
C VAL A 7 16.13 -19.76 0.57
N ASP A 8 16.65 -20.92 0.20
CA ASP A 8 16.01 -21.89 -0.69
C ASP A 8 14.92 -22.74 -0.01
N LYS A 9 14.84 -22.69 1.32
CA LYS A 9 13.78 -23.34 2.12
C LYS A 9 12.70 -22.37 2.60
N ALA A 10 12.87 -21.08 2.33
CA ALA A 10 11.91 -20.08 2.75
C ALA A 10 10.61 -20.23 1.95
N ALA A 11 9.47 -20.19 2.65
CA ALA A 11 8.15 -20.17 2.00
C ALA A 11 7.87 -18.84 1.29
N ARG A 12 8.49 -17.74 1.76
CA ARG A 12 8.45 -16.40 1.17
C ARG A 12 9.64 -15.60 1.67
N ILE A 13 10.05 -14.57 0.92
CA ILE A 13 11.12 -13.64 1.32
C ILE A 13 10.60 -12.22 1.19
N VAL A 14 10.90 -11.38 2.18
CA VAL A 14 10.38 -10.01 2.26
C VAL A 14 11.54 -9.04 2.53
N PHE A 15 11.67 -8.03 1.67
CA PHE A 15 12.55 -6.88 1.87
C PHE A 15 11.69 -5.67 2.25
N SER A 16 11.79 -5.21 3.50
CA SER A 16 10.90 -4.18 4.05
C SER A 16 11.63 -3.08 4.81
N THR A 17 12.81 -2.68 4.32
CA THR A 17 13.54 -1.55 4.90
C THR A 17 12.88 -0.22 4.47
N ASN A 18 13.32 0.88 5.08
CA ASN A 18 12.95 2.24 4.67
C ASN A 18 13.73 2.75 3.44
N GLN A 19 14.58 1.91 2.84
CA GLN A 19 15.35 2.21 1.63
C GLN A 19 14.74 1.47 0.45
N ASP A 20 13.89 2.16 -0.33
CA ASP A 20 13.12 1.55 -1.41
C ASP A 20 14.01 0.93 -2.49
N LEU A 21 15.08 1.63 -2.88
CA LEU A 21 16.04 1.16 -3.87
C LEU A 21 16.82 -0.07 -3.39
N ASP A 22 17.18 -0.14 -2.11
CA ASP A 22 17.87 -1.30 -1.54
C ASP A 22 16.96 -2.54 -1.55
N ASN A 23 15.68 -2.35 -1.22
CA ASN A 23 14.69 -3.43 -1.29
C ASN A 23 14.55 -3.96 -2.73
N LEU A 24 14.49 -3.07 -3.73
CA LEU A 24 14.44 -3.44 -5.14
C LEU A 24 15.70 -4.15 -5.61
N GLN A 25 16.87 -3.59 -5.30
CA GLN A 25 18.15 -4.16 -5.70
C GLN A 25 18.32 -5.56 -5.13
N ALA A 26 17.99 -5.76 -3.85
CA ALA A 26 18.05 -7.06 -3.22
C ALA A 26 17.08 -8.06 -3.87
N GLY A 27 15.86 -7.63 -4.21
CA GLY A 27 14.88 -8.45 -4.91
C GLY A 27 15.34 -8.89 -6.30
N VAL A 28 15.81 -7.94 -7.10
CA VAL A 28 16.31 -8.17 -8.46
C VAL A 28 17.54 -9.06 -8.45
N GLU A 29 18.54 -8.76 -7.61
CA GLU A 29 19.77 -9.55 -7.51
C GLU A 29 19.48 -11.00 -7.10
N LEU A 30 18.55 -11.19 -6.16
CA LEU A 30 18.14 -12.52 -5.72
C LEU A 30 17.39 -13.27 -6.84
N GLN A 31 16.48 -12.61 -7.55
CA GLN A 31 15.77 -13.18 -8.70
C GLN A 31 16.72 -13.56 -9.84
N SER A 32 17.66 -12.69 -10.20
CA SER A 32 18.63 -12.94 -11.26
C SER A 32 19.57 -14.11 -10.95
N ARG A 33 19.96 -14.28 -9.68
CA ARG A 33 20.80 -15.42 -9.25
C ARG A 33 20.06 -16.76 -9.25
N ARG A 34 18.75 -16.72 -9.03
CA ARG A 34 17.90 -17.92 -8.90
C ARG A 34 17.26 -18.33 -10.21
N GLY A 35 17.18 -17.41 -11.18
CA GLY A 35 16.42 -17.61 -12.41
C GLY A 35 14.95 -17.90 -12.11
N THR A 36 14.28 -18.61 -13.02
CA THR A 36 12.89 -19.06 -12.86
C THR A 36 12.75 -20.37 -12.07
N ALA A 37 13.87 -20.96 -11.61
CA ALA A 37 13.91 -22.31 -11.06
C ALA A 37 13.40 -22.42 -9.61
N LEU A 38 13.33 -21.31 -8.88
CA LEU A 38 12.79 -21.26 -7.52
C LEU A 38 11.45 -20.52 -7.51
N LEU A 39 10.42 -21.22 -7.00
CA LEU A 39 9.05 -20.73 -6.92
C LEU A 39 8.77 -19.88 -5.67
N THR A 40 9.76 -19.64 -4.81
CA THR A 40 9.57 -18.88 -3.57
C THR A 40 9.24 -17.42 -3.89
N PRO A 41 8.05 -16.92 -3.52
CA PRO A 41 7.67 -15.55 -3.81
C PRO A 41 8.56 -14.54 -3.08
N LEU A 42 9.00 -13.52 -3.81
CA LEU A 42 9.78 -12.39 -3.29
C LEU A 42 8.88 -11.17 -3.14
N PHE A 43 8.95 -10.47 -2.01
CA PHE A 43 8.19 -9.26 -1.76
C PHE A 43 9.13 -8.09 -1.47
N CYS A 44 8.99 -6.99 -2.22
CA CYS A 44 9.77 -5.76 -2.04
C CYS A 44 8.86 -4.63 -1.60
N HIS A 45 9.17 -4.02 -0.45
CA HIS A 45 8.47 -2.85 0.04
C HIS A 45 8.93 -1.60 -0.71
N LEU A 46 7.97 -0.80 -1.19
CA LEU A 46 8.18 0.53 -1.73
C LEU A 46 7.32 1.52 -0.97
N GLY A 47 7.95 2.45 -0.25
CA GLY A 47 7.29 3.50 0.51
C GLY A 47 6.85 4.68 -0.37
N ASP A 48 7.59 4.96 -1.44
CA ASP A 48 7.24 5.93 -2.47
C ASP A 48 6.12 5.39 -3.39
N LEU A 49 5.04 6.15 -3.54
CA LEU A 49 3.85 5.73 -4.28
C LEU A 49 4.05 5.80 -5.79
N ASP A 50 4.72 6.82 -6.28
CA ASP A 50 4.97 6.98 -7.72
C ASP A 50 5.91 5.88 -8.19
N MET A 51 6.94 5.58 -7.40
CA MET A 51 7.82 4.44 -7.61
C MET A 51 7.04 3.13 -7.60
N PHE A 52 6.20 2.92 -6.59
CA PHE A 52 5.37 1.72 -6.48
C PHE A 52 4.49 1.51 -7.72
N ASP A 53 3.75 2.53 -8.15
CA ASP A 53 2.87 2.46 -9.31
C ASP A 53 3.65 2.23 -10.61
N ASN A 54 4.76 2.97 -10.79
CA ASN A 54 5.62 2.82 -11.97
C ASN A 54 6.19 1.41 -12.10
N PHE A 55 6.77 0.87 -11.03
CA PHE A 55 7.40 -0.45 -11.08
C PHE A 55 6.36 -1.58 -11.21
N GLN A 56 5.19 -1.45 -10.59
CA GLN A 56 4.10 -2.41 -10.75
C GLN A 56 3.59 -2.48 -12.21
N GLN A 57 3.65 -1.36 -12.94
CA GLN A 57 3.20 -1.29 -14.33
C GLN A 57 4.29 -1.62 -15.35
N THR A 58 5.57 -1.64 -14.96
CA THR A 58 6.72 -1.81 -15.86
C THR A 58 7.52 -3.07 -15.55
N LEU A 59 8.60 -2.97 -14.77
CA LEU A 59 9.60 -4.01 -14.52
C LEU A 59 8.97 -5.34 -14.07
N PHE A 60 7.98 -5.28 -13.17
CA PHE A 60 7.35 -6.49 -12.61
C PHE A 60 6.31 -7.15 -13.52
N ARG A 61 6.09 -6.62 -14.74
CA ARG A 61 5.35 -7.32 -15.79
C ARG A 61 6.22 -8.20 -16.68
N GLU A 62 7.54 -8.04 -16.61
CA GLU A 62 8.45 -8.85 -17.42
C GLU A 62 8.49 -10.29 -16.88
N PRO A 63 8.46 -11.32 -17.76
CA PRO A 63 8.48 -12.73 -17.33
C PRO A 63 9.64 -13.10 -16.40
N ALA A 64 10.79 -12.42 -16.55
CA ALA A 64 11.97 -12.60 -15.72
C ALA A 64 11.73 -12.30 -14.23
N TYR A 65 10.76 -11.44 -13.91
CA TYR A 65 10.44 -11.01 -12.55
C TYR A 65 9.06 -11.49 -12.07
N SER A 66 8.46 -12.48 -12.72
CA SER A 66 7.14 -13.02 -12.37
C SER A 66 7.00 -13.55 -10.93
N GLY A 67 8.11 -13.86 -10.26
CA GLY A 67 8.15 -14.26 -8.84
C GLY A 67 8.39 -13.11 -7.85
N VAL A 68 8.51 -11.86 -8.34
CA VAL A 68 8.75 -10.67 -7.52
C VAL A 68 7.48 -9.84 -7.46
N HIS A 69 7.05 -9.54 -6.24
CA HIS A 69 5.90 -8.71 -5.93
C HIS A 69 6.37 -7.45 -5.22
N VAL A 70 5.81 -6.32 -5.60
CA VAL A 70 5.94 -5.07 -4.83
C VAL A 70 4.74 -4.87 -3.94
N PHE A 71 4.96 -4.23 -2.81
CA PHE A 71 3.88 -3.76 -1.95
C PHE A 71 4.26 -2.44 -1.28
N ASN A 72 3.26 -1.60 -1.03
CA ASN A 72 3.40 -0.44 -0.16
C ASN A 72 2.81 -0.78 1.22
N GLY A 73 3.62 -0.63 2.28
CA GLY A 73 3.25 -0.99 3.64
C GLY A 73 2.12 -0.11 4.18
N HIS A 74 2.15 1.19 3.87
CA HIS A 74 1.09 2.11 4.24
C HIS A 74 -0.22 1.75 3.55
N GLN A 75 -0.21 1.51 2.23
CA GLN A 75 -1.42 1.13 1.48
C GLN A 75 -2.02 -0.16 2.03
N SER A 76 -1.17 -1.15 2.32
CA SER A 76 -1.58 -2.45 2.86
C SER A 76 -2.20 -2.31 4.25
N ALA A 77 -1.59 -1.51 5.12
CA ALA A 77 -2.06 -1.29 6.48
C ALA A 77 -3.38 -0.50 6.50
N THR A 78 -3.48 0.57 5.73
CA THR A 78 -4.69 1.42 5.69
C THR A 78 -5.85 0.68 5.04
N LYS A 79 -5.61 -0.14 4.00
CA LYS A 79 -6.64 -1.00 3.41
C LYS A 79 -7.23 -1.97 4.43
N ARG A 80 -6.37 -2.66 5.20
CA ARG A 80 -6.83 -3.58 6.24
C ARG A 80 -7.54 -2.88 7.39
N LEU A 81 -7.06 -1.71 7.78
CA LEU A 81 -7.72 -0.88 8.79
C LEU A 81 -9.14 -0.51 8.34
N TYR A 82 -9.28 -0.04 7.11
CA TYR A 82 -10.58 0.27 6.52
C TYR A 82 -11.52 -0.94 6.48
N GLN A 83 -11.05 -2.08 5.95
CA GLN A 83 -11.83 -3.32 5.89
C GLN A 83 -12.30 -3.77 7.27
N ARG A 84 -11.42 -3.67 8.27
CA ARG A 84 -11.77 -4.01 9.65
C ARG A 84 -12.85 -3.07 10.18
N TRP A 85 -12.71 -1.76 10.00
CA TRP A 85 -13.72 -0.79 10.39
C TRP A 85 -15.07 -1.11 9.74
N ARG A 86 -15.10 -1.44 8.45
CA ARG A 86 -16.31 -1.83 7.71
C ARG A 86 -17.00 -3.08 8.24
N CYS A 87 -16.24 -4.01 8.83
CA CYS A 87 -16.80 -5.22 9.44
C CYS A 87 -17.24 -5.02 10.90
N GLU A 88 -16.81 -3.95 11.56
CA GLU A 88 -17.19 -3.65 12.93
C GLU A 88 -18.51 -2.86 12.96
N GLN A 89 -19.39 -3.14 13.93
CA GLN A 89 -20.73 -2.53 14.05
C GLN A 89 -20.68 -1.07 14.56
N PHE A 90 -19.68 -0.28 14.15
CA PHE A 90 -19.55 1.12 14.52
C PHE A 90 -20.41 2.06 13.66
N PHE A 91 -21.13 1.52 12.67
CA PHE A 91 -21.95 2.30 11.76
C PHE A 91 -23.33 2.54 12.36
N ALA A 92 -23.60 3.79 12.68
CA ALA A 92 -24.91 4.26 13.08
C ALA A 92 -25.89 4.18 11.89
N PRO A 93 -27.21 4.09 12.12
CA PRO A 93 -28.20 4.05 11.03
C PRO A 93 -28.17 5.31 10.14
N GLU A 94 -27.59 6.41 10.63
CA GLU A 94 -27.37 7.65 9.90
C GLU A 94 -26.14 7.62 8.98
N GLY A 95 -25.32 6.57 9.06
CA GLY A 95 -24.09 6.43 8.27
C GLY A 95 -22.83 6.32 9.12
N PRO A 96 -21.72 5.85 8.53
CA PRO A 96 -20.38 5.92 9.12
C PRO A 96 -19.89 7.33 9.40
N VAL A 97 -19.24 7.50 10.56
CA VAL A 97 -18.37 8.67 10.82
C VAL A 97 -16.93 8.19 10.98
N PHE A 98 -16.07 8.56 10.04
CA PHE A 98 -14.64 8.26 10.04
C PHE A 98 -13.87 9.41 10.69
N ILE A 99 -13.36 9.20 11.91
CA ILE A 99 -12.56 10.20 12.63
C ILE A 99 -11.07 9.90 12.46
N LEU A 100 -10.35 10.80 11.78
CA LEU A 100 -8.93 10.69 11.49
C LEU A 100 -8.14 11.70 12.31
N PHE A 101 -7.28 11.21 13.22
CA PHE A 101 -6.38 12.05 13.99
C PHE A 101 -5.06 12.28 13.24
N GLY A 102 -4.83 13.52 12.84
CA GLY A 102 -3.70 13.94 12.02
C GLY A 102 -3.88 13.61 10.53
N PHE A 103 -3.11 14.30 9.69
CA PHE A 103 -3.20 14.17 8.24
C PHE A 103 -1.84 13.84 7.60
N GLY A 104 -1.30 12.68 7.97
CA GLY A 104 -0.09 12.11 7.38
C GLY A 104 -0.37 11.20 6.18
N ARG A 105 0.67 10.55 5.67
CA ARG A 105 0.59 9.57 4.56
C ARG A 105 -0.47 8.48 4.80
N SER A 106 -0.55 7.94 6.02
CA SER A 106 -1.56 6.92 6.36
C SER A 106 -3.00 7.46 6.32
N ALA A 107 -3.24 8.69 6.80
CA ALA A 107 -4.58 9.28 6.76
C ALA A 107 -5.04 9.51 5.31
N ARG A 108 -4.16 10.04 4.45
CA ARG A 108 -4.41 10.22 3.01
C ARG A 108 -4.81 8.91 2.33
N MET A 109 -4.01 7.85 2.54
CA MET A 109 -4.33 6.56 1.92
C MET A 109 -5.61 5.94 2.48
N LEU A 110 -5.91 6.15 3.77
CA LEU A 110 -7.16 5.66 4.35
C LEU A 110 -8.38 6.36 3.75
N ILE A 111 -8.28 7.68 3.52
CA ILE A 111 -9.32 8.45 2.82
C ILE A 111 -9.54 7.91 1.42
N MET A 112 -8.47 7.64 0.67
CA MET A 112 -8.62 7.05 -0.67
C MET A 112 -9.38 5.72 -0.63
N HIS A 113 -9.12 4.85 0.36
CA HIS A 113 -9.87 3.59 0.49
C HIS A 113 -11.35 3.82 0.86
N ILE A 114 -11.66 4.86 1.64
CA ILE A 114 -13.06 5.22 1.97
C ILE A 114 -13.76 5.72 0.71
N LEU A 115 -13.18 6.71 0.02
CA LEU A 115 -13.80 7.36 -1.14
C LEU A 115 -13.96 6.42 -2.34
N GLN A 116 -13.09 5.41 -2.46
CA GLN A 116 -13.17 4.40 -3.52
C GLN A 116 -14.05 3.19 -3.15
N ASP A 117 -14.61 3.10 -1.94
CA ASP A 117 -15.57 2.03 -1.62
C ASP A 117 -16.90 2.33 -2.33
N PRO A 118 -17.40 1.44 -3.22
CA PRO A 118 -18.71 1.60 -3.84
C PRO A 118 -19.87 1.63 -2.84
N ALA A 119 -19.64 1.15 -1.62
CA ALA A 119 -20.61 1.19 -0.53
C ALA A 119 -20.43 2.41 0.39
N CYS A 120 -19.55 3.35 0.04
CA CYS A 120 -19.53 4.69 0.60
C CYS A 120 -20.80 5.41 0.13
N MET A 121 -21.59 5.91 1.08
CA MET A 121 -22.85 6.59 0.79
C MET A 121 -22.69 8.11 0.95
N SER A 122 -23.68 8.88 0.49
CA SER A 122 -23.71 10.34 0.69
C SER A 122 -23.76 10.76 2.15
N GLU A 123 -24.18 9.85 3.03
CA GLU A 123 -24.31 10.07 4.47
C GLU A 123 -23.02 9.72 5.25
N ASP A 124 -22.01 9.15 4.58
CA ASP A 124 -20.72 8.85 5.20
C ASP A 124 -19.97 10.17 5.50
N GLU A 125 -19.61 10.40 6.76
CA GLU A 125 -18.85 11.59 7.18
C GLU A 125 -17.37 11.26 7.42
N ILE A 126 -16.47 12.13 6.94
CA ILE A 126 -15.03 12.05 7.23
C ILE A 126 -14.60 13.29 8.00
N LEU A 127 -14.22 13.09 9.27
CA LEU A 127 -13.73 14.13 10.17
C LEU A 127 -12.21 14.04 10.31
N ILE A 128 -11.48 15.07 9.89
CA ILE A 128 -10.02 15.16 10.04
C ILE A 128 -9.70 16.11 11.18
N VAL A 129 -9.16 15.56 12.27
CA VAL A 129 -8.73 16.33 13.45
C VAL A 129 -7.23 16.55 13.37
N THR A 130 -6.80 17.75 13.02
CA THR A 130 -5.37 18.10 12.92
C THR A 130 -5.08 19.47 13.53
N ASN A 131 -3.91 19.61 14.16
CA ASN A 131 -3.47 20.88 14.75
C ASN A 131 -3.07 21.91 13.68
N ARG A 132 -2.76 21.47 12.45
CA ARG A 132 -2.49 22.32 11.29
C ARG A 132 -2.96 21.62 10.01
N PRO A 133 -3.63 22.33 9.08
CA PRO A 133 -3.85 21.79 7.74
C PRO A 133 -2.48 21.58 7.06
N PRO A 134 -2.27 20.46 6.34
CA PRO A 134 -1.01 20.23 5.65
C PRO A 134 -0.79 21.26 4.56
N VAL A 135 0.47 21.69 4.38
CA VAL A 135 0.85 22.56 3.26
C VAL A 135 0.59 21.83 1.94
N GLY A 136 -0.14 22.48 1.02
CA GLY A 136 -0.42 21.96 -0.32
C GLY A 136 -1.48 20.84 -0.38
N PHE A 137 -2.30 20.68 0.66
CA PHE A 137 -3.44 19.77 0.60
C PHE A 137 -4.72 20.54 0.21
N ASP A 138 -5.29 20.12 -0.92
CA ASP A 138 -6.60 20.57 -1.38
C ASP A 138 -7.59 19.41 -1.21
N MET A 139 -8.58 19.60 -0.33
CA MET A 139 -9.66 18.64 -0.09
C MET A 139 -10.48 18.41 -1.37
N GLU A 140 -10.68 19.44 -2.18
CA GLU A 140 -11.46 19.33 -3.42
C GLU A 140 -10.71 18.45 -4.42
N GLN A 141 -9.39 18.63 -4.55
CA GLN A 141 -8.57 17.77 -5.42
C GLN A 141 -8.63 16.29 -5.00
N ALA A 142 -8.48 16.01 -3.69
CA ALA A 142 -8.55 14.64 -3.19
C ALA A 142 -9.93 14.00 -3.36
N TRP A 143 -11.00 14.78 -3.23
CA TRP A 143 -12.37 14.36 -3.52
C TRP A 143 -12.55 14.02 -5.00
N HIS A 144 -12.09 14.90 -5.90
CA HIS A 144 -12.16 14.68 -7.35
C HIS A 144 -11.37 13.43 -7.78
N GLU A 145 -10.14 13.25 -7.31
CA GLU A 145 -9.32 12.06 -7.63
C GLU A 145 -9.90 10.75 -7.07
N GLY A 146 -10.65 10.84 -5.97
CA GLY A 146 -11.35 9.70 -5.35
C GLY A 146 -12.63 9.31 -6.07
N CYS A 147 -13.39 10.27 -6.60
CA CYS A 147 -14.70 10.06 -7.22
C CYS A 147 -14.66 9.84 -8.75
N GLU A 148 -13.60 10.24 -9.45
CA GLU A 148 -13.51 10.14 -10.93
C GLU A 148 -12.92 8.80 -11.46
N LYS A 149 -12.91 7.72 -10.68
CA LYS A 149 -12.46 6.39 -11.14
C LYS A 149 -13.51 5.31 -10.99
#